data_AF-A0A557SDM3-F1
#
_entry.id   AF-A0A557SDM3-F1
#
_cell.length_a   1.000
_cell.length_b   1.000
_cell.length_c   1.000
_cell.angle_alpha   90.00
_cell.angle_beta   90.00
_cell.angle_gamma   90.00
#
_symmetry.space_group_name_H-M   'P 1'
#
loop_
_entity.id
_entity.type
_entity.pdbx_description
1 polymer ?
#
loop_
_entity_poly.entity_id
_entity_poly.type
_entity_poly.pdbx_seq_one_letter_code
_entity_poly.pdbx_strand_id
1 'polypeptide(L)'
;MYWEEETNEEGFIIPEDVIDLQFKVICPTLPVDHAWHLAQAIEQVLPWFNDEAAVGLHLIHGAESGNGWERPEDADALLHLSKRTPLTLRLPIAQADEALELIGRTLDIAGHSMQILSAKQKKLAMSRFLYSRYIEIDPELSEDQFIAWAVSELKQMGLRFKKILCGKSHQLQRPGCPIHTRSLLVAELPYEDAITLQEQGMGNHRSLGCGIFLPQKSF
;
A
#
# COMPACT_ATOMS: atom_id res chain seq x y z
N MET A 1 -11.87 20.98 38.44
CA MET A 1 -12.23 19.75 37.70
C MET A 1 -11.90 20.05 36.25
N TYR A 2 -10.74 19.56 35.79
CA TYR A 2 -10.26 19.82 34.43
C TYR A 2 -10.83 18.71 33.55
N TRP A 3 -11.87 19.04 32.78
CA TRP A 3 -12.43 18.17 31.76
C TRP A 3 -11.76 18.57 30.45
N GLU A 4 -10.92 17.70 29.92
CA GLU A 4 -10.40 17.81 28.56
C GLU A 4 -11.40 17.04 27.69
N GLU A 5 -12.29 17.77 27.01
CA GLU A 5 -13.21 17.19 26.04
C GLU A 5 -12.38 16.57 24.91
N GLU A 6 -12.68 15.32 24.54
CA GLU A 6 -12.09 14.68 23.38
C GLU A 6 -12.27 15.62 22.18
N THR A 7 -11.14 16.06 21.62
CA THR A 7 -11.07 17.02 20.51
C THR A 7 -12.13 16.69 19.47
N ASN A 8 -13.01 17.66 19.23
CA ASN A 8 -14.15 17.52 18.35
C ASN A 8 -13.66 17.23 16.92
N GLU A 9 -13.60 15.96 16.52
CA GLU A 9 -13.12 15.51 15.20
C GLU A 9 -14.11 15.84 14.06
N GLU A 10 -15.27 16.44 14.39
CA GLU A 10 -16.28 16.95 13.46
C GLU A 10 -15.78 18.19 12.69
N GLY A 11 -14.79 17.98 11.82
CA GLY A 11 -14.23 19.05 10.99
C GLY A 11 -12.87 18.76 10.38
N PHE A 12 -12.28 17.58 10.61
CA PHE A 12 -10.99 17.25 10.03
C PHE A 12 -11.07 17.20 8.49
N ILE A 13 -10.27 18.06 7.84
CA ILE A 13 -10.13 18.12 6.38
C ILE A 13 -8.88 17.36 6.01
N ILE A 14 -9.02 16.40 5.10
CA ILE A 14 -7.90 15.61 4.58
C ILE A 14 -6.97 16.54 3.78
N PRO A 15 -5.68 16.65 4.15
CA PRO A 15 -4.65 17.29 3.33
C PRO A 15 -4.61 16.73 1.92
N GLU A 16 -4.19 17.55 0.96
CA GLU A 16 -4.05 17.14 -0.45
C GLU A 16 -2.57 17.05 -0.87
N ASP A 17 -1.63 17.10 0.09
CA ASP A 17 -0.20 17.03 -0.17
C ASP A 17 0.23 15.67 -0.71
N VAL A 18 -0.46 14.60 -0.30
CA VAL A 18 -0.30 13.23 -0.80
C VAL A 18 -1.64 12.69 -1.27
N ILE A 19 -1.63 12.03 -2.43
CA ILE A 19 -2.83 11.50 -3.07
C ILE A 19 -2.64 10.06 -3.50
N ASP A 20 -3.76 9.34 -3.66
CA ASP A 20 -3.81 8.08 -4.39
C ASP A 20 -4.17 8.37 -5.86
N LEU A 21 -3.20 8.24 -6.77
CA LEU A 21 -3.40 8.34 -8.21
C LEU A 21 -3.83 6.98 -8.77
N GLN A 22 -5.10 6.86 -9.15
CA GLN A 22 -5.69 5.61 -9.64
C GLN A 22 -5.76 5.58 -11.16
N PHE A 23 -5.06 4.64 -11.76
CA PHE A 23 -5.09 4.36 -13.19
C PHE A 23 -6.11 3.28 -13.51
N LYS A 24 -7.00 3.58 -14.46
CA LYS A 24 -7.82 2.57 -15.12
C LYS A 24 -6.92 1.76 -16.05
N VAL A 25 -6.97 0.43 -15.92
CA VAL A 25 -6.14 -0.47 -16.71
C VAL A 25 -6.95 -1.53 -17.46
N ILE A 26 -6.36 -2.06 -18.52
CA ILE A 26 -6.77 -3.33 -19.15
C ILE A 26 -5.65 -4.32 -18.91
N CYS A 27 -5.91 -5.29 -18.04
CA CYS A 27 -4.98 -6.36 -17.72
C CYS A 27 -5.81 -7.60 -17.35
N PRO A 28 -5.79 -8.68 -18.15
CA PRO A 28 -6.60 -9.87 -17.85
C PRO A 28 -6.08 -10.64 -16.63
N THR A 29 -4.76 -10.78 -16.54
CA THR A 29 -4.08 -11.59 -15.54
C THR A 29 -2.75 -10.98 -15.12
N LEU A 30 -2.35 -11.25 -13.88
CA LEU A 30 -1.01 -10.98 -13.34
C LEU A 30 -0.57 -12.15 -12.47
N PRO A 31 0.73 -12.38 -12.28
CA PRO A 31 1.21 -13.25 -11.21
C PRO A 31 0.72 -12.80 -9.83
N VAL A 32 0.52 -13.75 -8.90
CA VAL A 32 0.21 -13.44 -7.49
C VAL A 32 1.28 -12.55 -6.90
N ASP A 33 2.54 -12.88 -7.15
CA ASP A 33 3.69 -12.04 -6.81
C ASP A 33 4.19 -11.27 -8.03
N HIS A 34 3.60 -10.11 -8.26
CA HIS A 34 3.97 -9.20 -9.33
C HIS A 34 4.72 -7.96 -8.83
N ALA A 35 5.07 -7.89 -7.53
CA ALA A 35 5.55 -6.65 -6.91
C ALA A 35 6.80 -6.09 -7.61
N TRP A 36 7.82 -6.94 -7.75
CA TRP A 36 9.07 -6.56 -8.42
C TRP A 36 8.86 -6.21 -9.89
N HIS A 37 8.23 -7.09 -10.67
CA HIS A 37 8.03 -6.89 -12.10
C HIS A 37 7.18 -5.65 -12.41
N LEU A 38 6.17 -5.36 -11.58
CA LEU A 38 5.34 -4.18 -11.71
C LEU A 38 6.13 -2.91 -11.42
N ALA A 39 6.92 -2.88 -10.34
CA ALA A 39 7.76 -1.73 -10.02
C ALA A 39 8.79 -1.44 -11.13
N GLN A 40 9.46 -2.48 -11.65
CA GLN A 40 10.40 -2.32 -12.78
C GLN A 40 9.71 -1.81 -14.05
N ALA A 41 8.52 -2.29 -14.37
CA ALA A 41 7.79 -1.83 -15.54
C ALA A 41 7.34 -0.37 -15.40
N ILE A 42 6.99 0.07 -14.19
CA ILE A 42 6.68 1.48 -13.89
C ILE A 42 7.94 2.34 -14.00
N GLU A 43 9.06 1.91 -13.40
CA GLU A 43 10.34 2.61 -13.42
C GLU A 43 10.87 2.86 -14.84
N GLN A 44 10.65 1.93 -15.78
CA GLN A 44 11.00 2.12 -17.19
C GLN A 44 10.30 3.33 -17.84
N VAL A 45 9.12 3.71 -17.34
CA VAL A 45 8.38 4.89 -17.79
C VAL A 45 8.67 6.09 -16.90
N LEU A 46 8.79 5.87 -15.59
CA LEU A 46 8.99 6.88 -14.56
C LEU A 46 10.32 6.61 -13.82
N PRO A 47 11.48 7.07 -14.32
CA PRO A 47 12.78 6.69 -13.77
C PRO A 47 12.98 7.05 -12.28
N TRP A 48 12.27 8.06 -11.78
CA TRP A 48 12.31 8.49 -10.37
C TRP A 48 11.52 7.59 -9.42
N PHE A 49 10.72 6.64 -9.93
CA PHE A 49 9.72 5.90 -9.14
C PHE A 49 10.30 5.14 -7.94
N ASN A 50 11.50 4.56 -8.10
CA ASN A 50 12.18 3.82 -7.03
C ASN A 50 13.04 4.69 -6.12
N ASP A 51 13.45 5.87 -6.58
CA ASP A 51 14.31 6.79 -5.83
C ASP A 51 13.52 7.68 -4.86
N GLU A 52 12.24 7.93 -5.17
CA GLU A 52 11.36 8.77 -4.35
C GLU A 52 10.74 7.96 -3.20
N ALA A 53 11.29 8.11 -1.99
CA ALA A 53 10.82 7.42 -0.79
C ALA A 53 9.35 7.74 -0.44
N ALA A 54 8.85 8.90 -0.86
CA ALA A 54 7.47 9.31 -0.64
C ALA A 54 6.47 8.57 -1.54
N VAL A 55 6.91 7.78 -2.51
CA VAL A 55 6.05 7.06 -3.44
C VAL A 55 5.79 5.63 -3.00
N GLY A 56 4.53 5.22 -3.09
CA GLY A 56 4.03 3.92 -2.70
C GLY A 56 3.26 3.23 -3.81
N LEU A 57 3.53 1.94 -4.01
CA LEU A 57 2.76 1.09 -4.92
C LEU A 57 1.67 0.35 -4.16
N HIS A 58 0.41 0.50 -4.56
CA HIS A 58 -0.65 -0.36 -4.04
C HIS A 58 -0.66 -1.66 -4.86
N LEU A 59 -0.16 -2.74 -4.27
CA LEU A 59 -0.21 -4.05 -4.90
C LEU A 59 -1.63 -4.50 -5.18
N ILE A 60 -1.81 -5.20 -6.30
CA ILE A 60 -3.12 -5.59 -6.78
C ILE A 60 -3.49 -6.94 -6.18
N HIS A 61 -4.28 -6.89 -5.12
CA HIS A 61 -4.90 -8.09 -4.56
C HIS A 61 -6.35 -8.14 -5.03
N GLY A 62 -6.71 -9.21 -5.76
CA GLY A 62 -8.11 -9.52 -6.08
C GLY A 62 -8.93 -9.74 -4.80
N ALA A 63 -10.12 -10.35 -4.93
CA ALA A 63 -10.77 -10.90 -3.75
C ALA A 63 -9.82 -11.88 -3.04
N GLU A 64 -9.92 -12.07 -1.72
CA GLU A 64 -9.23 -13.19 -1.06
C GLU A 64 -10.01 -14.49 -1.27
N SER A 65 -11.32 -14.44 -1.09
CA SER A 65 -12.25 -15.49 -1.45
C SER A 65 -13.65 -14.91 -1.67
N GLY A 66 -14.51 -15.59 -2.42
CA GLY A 66 -15.91 -15.19 -2.63
C GLY A 66 -16.54 -15.86 -3.84
N ASN A 67 -17.84 -16.18 -3.74
CA ASN A 67 -18.61 -16.84 -4.81
C ASN A 67 -17.99 -18.15 -5.33
N GLY A 68 -17.38 -18.94 -4.44
CA GLY A 68 -16.70 -20.20 -4.80
C GLY A 68 -15.33 -20.02 -5.46
N TRP A 69 -14.81 -18.79 -5.52
CA TRP A 69 -13.44 -18.50 -5.93
C TRP A 69 -12.56 -18.29 -4.71
N GLU A 70 -11.35 -18.85 -4.73
CA GLU A 70 -10.31 -18.69 -3.72
C GLU A 70 -9.04 -18.19 -4.40
N ARG A 71 -8.37 -17.22 -3.78
CA ARG A 71 -7.16 -16.65 -4.35
C ARG A 71 -6.04 -17.69 -4.33
N PRO A 72 -5.36 -17.92 -5.46
CA PRO A 72 -4.17 -18.75 -5.46
C PRO A 72 -3.10 -18.19 -4.51
N GLU A 73 -2.45 -19.08 -3.76
CA GLU A 73 -1.38 -18.70 -2.81
C GLU A 73 0.01 -18.82 -3.44
N ASP A 74 0.18 -19.68 -4.44
CA ASP A 74 1.47 -19.86 -5.14
C ASP A 74 1.88 -18.58 -5.87
N ALA A 75 3.15 -18.19 -5.73
CA ALA A 75 3.68 -16.95 -6.29
C ALA A 75 3.53 -16.86 -7.82
N ASP A 76 3.74 -17.99 -8.51
CA ASP A 76 3.63 -18.11 -9.98
C ASP A 76 2.18 -18.31 -10.46
N ALA A 77 1.22 -18.51 -9.55
CA ALA A 77 -0.17 -18.61 -9.95
C ALA A 77 -0.71 -17.27 -10.44
N LEU A 78 -1.80 -17.32 -11.20
CA LEU A 78 -2.37 -16.14 -11.85
C LEU A 78 -3.55 -15.56 -11.08
N LEU A 79 -3.47 -14.27 -10.79
CA LEU A 79 -4.58 -13.42 -10.40
C LEU A 79 -5.36 -13.03 -11.65
N HIS A 80 -6.66 -13.35 -11.67
CA HIS A 80 -7.58 -12.86 -12.69
C HIS A 80 -8.18 -11.54 -12.24
N LEU A 81 -7.92 -10.48 -13.01
CA LEU A 81 -8.34 -9.13 -12.65
C LEU A 81 -9.73 -8.83 -13.18
N SER A 82 -10.53 -8.17 -12.35
CA SER A 82 -11.80 -7.60 -12.80
C SER A 82 -11.52 -6.37 -13.68
N LYS A 83 -12.45 -6.04 -14.60
CA LYS A 83 -12.39 -4.81 -15.39
C LYS A 83 -12.41 -3.51 -14.55
N ARG A 84 -12.65 -3.61 -13.24
CA ARG A 84 -12.74 -2.47 -12.32
C ARG A 84 -11.50 -2.29 -11.46
N THR A 85 -10.54 -3.23 -11.51
CA THR A 85 -9.34 -3.18 -10.68
C THR A 85 -8.37 -2.12 -11.22
N PRO A 86 -8.06 -1.05 -10.46
CA PRO A 86 -7.11 -0.04 -10.91
C PRO A 86 -5.68 -0.42 -10.51
N LEU A 87 -4.70 0.14 -11.22
CA LEU A 87 -3.35 0.34 -10.69
C LEU A 87 -3.38 1.62 -9.84
N THR A 88 -2.82 1.62 -8.63
CA THR A 88 -2.81 2.81 -7.77
C THR A 88 -1.42 3.11 -7.26
N LEU A 89 -0.99 4.36 -7.43
CA LEU A 89 0.24 4.90 -6.85
C LEU A 89 -0.15 5.92 -5.78
N ARG A 90 0.45 5.83 -4.60
CA ARG A 90 0.41 6.88 -3.58
C ARG A 90 1.64 7.76 -3.76
N LEU A 91 1.47 9.06 -3.91
CA LEU A 91 2.57 9.97 -4.19
C LEU A 91 2.24 11.39 -3.73
N PRO A 92 3.25 12.24 -3.48
CA PRO A 92 3.01 13.65 -3.24
C PRO A 92 2.43 14.31 -4.50
N ILE A 93 1.51 15.25 -4.32
CA ILE A 93 0.76 15.87 -5.42
C ILE A 93 1.67 16.54 -6.46
N ALA A 94 2.86 16.98 -6.05
CA ALA A 94 3.87 17.57 -6.93
C ALA A 94 4.37 16.60 -8.03
N GLN A 95 4.39 15.29 -7.77
CA GLN A 95 4.78 14.26 -8.74
C GLN A 95 3.60 13.73 -9.57
N ALA A 96 2.38 14.21 -9.31
CA ALA A 96 1.17 13.67 -9.94
C ALA A 96 1.17 13.86 -11.46
N ASP A 97 1.60 15.03 -11.95
CA ASP A 97 1.62 15.35 -13.38
C ASP A 97 2.64 14.48 -14.13
N GLU A 98 3.82 14.26 -13.56
CA GLU A 98 4.84 13.38 -14.14
C GLU A 98 4.36 11.92 -14.18
N ALA A 99 3.66 11.47 -13.14
CA ALA A 99 3.07 10.13 -13.13
C ALA A 99 2.00 9.92 -14.22
N LEU A 100 1.42 10.99 -14.79
CA LEU A 100 0.47 10.87 -15.91
C LEU A 100 1.13 10.37 -17.20
N GLU A 101 2.46 10.36 -17.31
CA GLU A 101 3.18 9.78 -18.44
C GLU A 101 2.93 8.27 -18.64
N LEU A 102 2.41 7.59 -17.60
CA LEU A 102 1.93 6.22 -17.70
C LEU A 102 0.71 6.10 -18.62
N ILE A 103 -0.11 7.14 -18.79
CA ILE A 103 -1.34 7.07 -19.61
C ILE A 103 -0.98 6.78 -21.07
N GLY A 104 -1.65 5.78 -21.65
CA GLY A 104 -1.41 5.32 -23.01
C GLY A 104 -0.24 4.35 -23.15
N ARG A 105 0.52 4.10 -22.08
CA ARG A 105 1.58 3.08 -22.05
C ARG A 105 0.99 1.68 -21.88
N THR A 106 1.75 0.70 -22.34
CA THR A 106 1.51 -0.71 -22.08
C THR A 106 2.71 -1.25 -21.34
N LEU A 107 2.49 -1.69 -20.11
CA LEU A 107 3.50 -2.27 -19.24
C LEU A 107 3.54 -3.79 -19.46
N ASP A 108 4.74 -4.36 -19.50
CA ASP A 108 4.94 -5.81 -19.49
C ASP A 108 5.36 -6.27 -18.09
N ILE A 109 4.50 -7.06 -17.44
CA ILE A 109 4.67 -7.49 -16.06
C ILE A 109 4.85 -9.01 -16.08
N ALA A 110 6.10 -9.46 -16.15
CA ALA A 110 6.46 -10.88 -16.27
C ALA A 110 5.76 -11.61 -17.45
N GLY A 111 5.65 -10.96 -18.61
CA GLY A 111 4.96 -11.49 -19.79
C GLY A 111 3.47 -11.16 -19.84
N HIS A 112 2.93 -10.47 -18.84
CA HIS A 112 1.53 -10.05 -18.80
C HIS A 112 1.37 -8.57 -19.16
N SER A 113 0.63 -8.31 -20.24
CA SER A 113 0.38 -6.96 -20.73
C SER A 113 -0.66 -6.23 -19.86
N MET A 114 -0.30 -5.02 -19.41
CA MET A 114 -1.19 -4.08 -18.74
C MET A 114 -1.22 -2.75 -19.50
N GLN A 115 -2.36 -2.43 -20.10
CA GLN A 115 -2.58 -1.14 -20.76
C GLN A 115 -3.12 -0.11 -19.78
N ILE A 116 -2.52 1.08 -19.73
CA ILE A 116 -2.94 2.19 -18.88
C ILE A 116 -3.81 3.16 -19.68
N LEU A 117 -5.05 3.40 -19.24
CA LEU A 117 -6.05 4.14 -20.04
C LEU A 117 -6.27 5.58 -19.61
N SER A 118 -6.45 5.81 -18.31
CA SER A 118 -6.82 7.12 -17.75
C SER A 118 -6.52 7.14 -16.26
N ALA A 119 -6.15 8.29 -15.72
CA ALA A 119 -5.94 8.45 -14.28
C ALA A 119 -7.09 9.24 -13.62
N LYS A 120 -7.27 9.03 -12.32
CA LYS A 120 -8.07 9.91 -11.45
C LYS A 120 -7.35 10.06 -10.12
N GLN A 121 -7.35 11.28 -9.61
CA GLN A 121 -6.83 11.56 -8.28
C GLN A 121 -7.87 11.20 -7.22
N LYS A 122 -7.41 10.69 -6.09
CA LYS A 122 -8.21 10.47 -4.90
C LYS A 122 -7.48 10.97 -3.68
N LYS A 123 -8.25 11.61 -2.78
CA LYS A 123 -7.80 11.86 -1.42
C LYS A 123 -7.54 10.53 -0.71
N LEU A 124 -6.64 10.57 0.25
CA LEU A 124 -6.45 9.48 1.20
C LEU A 124 -7.76 9.21 1.96
N ALA A 125 -7.88 8.00 2.48
CA ALA A 125 -9.15 7.55 3.04
C ALA A 125 -9.26 7.89 4.53
N MET A 126 -10.43 8.42 4.90
CA MET A 126 -10.78 8.64 6.31
C MET A 126 -11.14 7.30 6.96
N SER A 127 -10.17 6.72 7.68
CA SER A 127 -10.35 5.48 8.42
C SER A 127 -9.59 5.55 9.74
N ARG A 128 -10.17 4.96 10.80
CA ARG A 128 -9.50 4.76 12.09
C ARG A 128 -8.79 3.41 12.18
N PHE A 129 -8.90 2.59 11.13
CA PHE A 129 -8.40 1.23 11.04
C PHE A 129 -7.57 1.10 9.78
N LEU A 130 -6.27 0.91 9.95
CA LEU A 130 -5.31 0.86 8.86
C LEU A 130 -4.56 -0.46 8.90
N TYR A 131 -4.48 -1.09 7.75
CA TYR A 131 -3.81 -2.37 7.56
C TYR A 131 -2.74 -2.22 6.50
N SER A 132 -1.53 -2.67 6.82
CA SER A 132 -0.49 -2.93 5.84
C SER A 132 -0.32 -4.44 5.69
N ARG A 133 -0.41 -4.93 4.45
CA ARG A 133 -0.21 -6.35 4.15
C ARG A 133 1.26 -6.75 4.23
N TYR A 134 2.15 -5.81 3.87
CA TYR A 134 3.56 -6.07 3.74
C TYR A 134 4.33 -4.99 4.48
N ILE A 135 4.92 -5.31 5.63
CA ILE A 135 5.97 -4.50 6.24
C ILE A 135 7.23 -5.35 6.21
N GLU A 136 8.30 -4.83 5.62
CA GLU A 136 9.59 -5.52 5.59
C GLU A 136 10.06 -5.83 7.01
N ILE A 137 10.51 -7.07 7.22
CA ILE A 137 11.07 -7.52 8.49
C ILE A 137 12.33 -8.34 8.24
N ASP A 138 13.22 -8.33 9.23
CA ASP A 138 14.21 -9.39 9.36
C ASP A 138 13.49 -10.73 9.63
N PRO A 139 13.73 -11.80 8.86
CA PRO A 139 13.11 -13.10 9.11
C PRO A 139 13.45 -13.70 10.48
N GLU A 140 14.51 -13.26 11.14
CA GLU A 140 14.91 -13.72 12.48
C GLU A 140 14.15 -13.00 13.61
N LEU A 141 13.46 -11.89 13.32
CA LEU A 141 12.67 -11.16 14.33
C LEU A 141 11.48 -12.00 14.81
N SER A 142 11.36 -12.15 16.13
CA SER A 142 10.16 -12.72 16.73
C SER A 142 8.96 -11.77 16.56
N GLU A 143 7.75 -12.32 16.72
CA GLU A 143 6.52 -11.54 16.67
C GLU A 143 6.50 -10.40 17.70
N ASP A 144 6.91 -10.68 18.94
CA ASP A 144 6.95 -9.69 20.01
C ASP A 144 7.96 -8.57 19.70
N GLN A 145 9.11 -8.92 19.13
CA GLN A 145 10.12 -7.95 18.73
C GLN A 145 9.62 -7.09 17.57
N PHE A 146 8.94 -7.68 16.59
CA PHE A 146 8.32 -6.94 15.50
C PHE A 146 7.25 -5.96 16.00
N ILE A 147 6.37 -6.40 16.90
CA ILE A 147 5.35 -5.52 17.51
C ILE A 147 6.02 -4.38 18.29
N ALA A 148 7.05 -4.68 19.09
CA ALA A 148 7.78 -3.67 19.85
C ALA A 148 8.45 -2.63 18.94
N TRP A 149 9.06 -3.08 17.84
CA TRP A 149 9.63 -2.20 16.82
C TRP A 149 8.55 -1.34 16.17
N ALA A 150 7.45 -1.93 15.68
CA ALA A 150 6.35 -1.19 15.05
C ALA A 150 5.72 -0.15 15.98
N VAL A 151 5.51 -0.50 17.26
CA VAL A 151 5.07 0.45 18.30
C VAL A 151 6.05 1.59 18.45
N SER A 152 7.36 1.31 18.42
CA SER A 152 8.37 2.36 18.53
C SER A 152 8.35 3.28 17.31
N GLU A 153 8.26 2.75 16.10
CA GLU A 153 8.20 3.55 14.86
C GLU A 153 6.99 4.48 14.86
N LEU A 154 5.81 3.95 15.17
CA LEU A 154 4.57 4.75 15.22
C LEU A 154 4.65 5.86 16.28
N LYS A 155 5.29 5.60 17.42
CA LYS A 155 5.51 6.61 18.46
C LYS A 155 6.55 7.66 18.04
N GLN A 156 7.61 7.28 17.32
CA GLN A 156 8.58 8.22 16.77
C GLN A 156 7.94 9.16 15.73
N MET A 157 6.97 8.66 14.97
CA MET A 157 6.11 9.47 14.09
C MET A 157 5.12 10.37 14.84
N GLY A 158 5.03 10.25 16.17
CA GLY A 158 4.11 11.04 17.01
C GLY A 158 2.66 10.56 16.99
N LEU A 159 2.38 9.36 16.47
CA LEU A 159 1.02 8.89 16.25
C LEU A 159 0.37 8.38 17.54
N ARG A 160 -0.92 8.67 17.71
CA ARG A 160 -1.74 8.09 18.77
C ARG A 160 -2.54 6.92 18.21
N PHE A 161 -2.51 5.81 18.92
CA PHE A 161 -3.24 4.58 18.57
C PHE A 161 -3.53 3.80 19.85
N LYS A 162 -4.58 2.96 19.83
CA LYS A 162 -4.94 2.14 21.01
C LYS A 162 -4.63 0.66 20.80
N LYS A 163 -4.67 0.18 19.57
CA LYS A 163 -4.52 -1.25 19.26
C LYS A 163 -3.60 -1.47 18.07
N ILE A 164 -2.75 -2.48 18.21
CA ILE A 164 -1.93 -3.03 17.14
C ILE A 164 -2.14 -4.54 17.13
N LEU A 165 -2.27 -5.12 15.94
CA LEU A 165 -2.35 -6.56 15.75
C LEU A 165 -1.35 -6.97 14.66
N CYS A 166 -0.44 -7.86 15.03
CA CYS A 166 0.42 -8.55 14.07
C CYS A 166 -0.38 -9.61 13.31
N GLY A 167 -0.16 -9.71 12.01
CA GLY A 167 -0.81 -10.69 11.16
C GLY A 167 0.17 -11.69 10.53
N LYS A 168 -0.23 -12.21 9.37
CA LYS A 168 0.50 -13.22 8.60
C LYS A 168 1.85 -12.69 8.12
N SER A 169 2.82 -13.60 8.01
CA SER A 169 4.08 -13.37 7.30
C SER A 169 3.95 -13.75 5.83
N HIS A 170 4.61 -13.01 4.97
CA HIS A 170 4.65 -13.20 3.53
C HIS A 170 6.08 -13.04 3.01
N GLN A 171 6.33 -13.50 1.79
CA GLN A 171 7.59 -13.27 1.09
C GLN A 171 7.27 -12.67 -0.28
N LEU A 172 7.94 -11.57 -0.61
CA LEU A 172 7.91 -10.99 -1.95
C LEU A 172 9.18 -11.38 -2.69
N GLN A 173 9.05 -11.86 -3.92
CA GLN A 173 10.14 -12.26 -4.78
C GLN A 173 10.80 -11.02 -5.38
N ARG A 174 12.11 -10.93 -5.18
CA ARG A 174 12.99 -9.95 -5.81
C ARG A 174 14.28 -10.68 -6.24
N PRO A 175 14.81 -10.41 -7.44
CA PRO A 175 16.04 -11.05 -7.90
C PRO A 175 17.17 -10.93 -6.89
N GLY A 176 17.73 -12.07 -6.50
CA GLY A 176 18.89 -12.17 -5.60
C GLY A 176 18.55 -12.15 -4.10
N CYS A 177 17.56 -11.36 -3.66
CA CYS A 177 17.21 -11.25 -2.25
C CYS A 177 15.70 -11.09 -2.09
N PRO A 178 14.98 -12.12 -1.60
CA PRO A 178 13.55 -11.98 -1.32
C PRO A 178 13.32 -11.05 -0.13
N ILE A 179 12.17 -10.38 -0.14
CA ILE A 179 11.78 -9.48 0.95
C ILE A 179 10.85 -10.25 1.87
N HIS A 180 11.30 -10.48 3.10
CA HIS A 180 10.46 -11.05 4.14
C HIS A 180 9.57 -9.94 4.70
N THR A 181 8.28 -10.24 4.83
CA THR A 181 7.30 -9.23 5.21
C THR A 181 6.32 -9.80 6.22
N ARG A 182 5.69 -8.90 6.98
CA ARG A 182 4.66 -9.25 7.94
C ARG A 182 3.58 -8.18 7.92
N SER A 183 2.34 -8.63 8.07
CA SER A 183 1.20 -7.71 8.07
C SER A 183 0.97 -7.10 9.44
N LEU A 184 0.44 -5.88 9.45
CA LEU A 184 0.19 -5.09 10.65
C LEU A 184 -1.14 -4.35 10.51
N LEU A 185 -2.00 -4.49 11.52
CA LEU A 185 -3.19 -3.67 11.69
C LEU A 185 -2.91 -2.66 12.82
N VAL A 186 -3.19 -1.38 12.56
CA VAL A 186 -3.21 -0.31 13.56
C VAL A 186 -4.64 0.22 13.64
N ALA A 187 -5.19 0.27 14.84
CA ALA A 187 -6.60 0.55 15.05
C ALA A 187 -6.84 1.61 16.13
N GLU A 188 -7.99 2.27 15.98
CA GLU A 188 -8.47 3.36 16.83
C GLU A 188 -7.54 4.60 16.77
N LEU A 189 -7.01 4.87 15.57
CA LEU A 189 -6.27 6.10 15.28
C LEU A 189 -7.24 7.29 15.17
N PRO A 190 -6.88 8.46 15.73
CA PRO A 190 -7.45 9.74 15.32
C PRO A 190 -7.26 9.96 13.82
N TYR A 191 -8.17 10.71 13.17
CA TYR A 191 -8.11 10.89 11.72
C TYR A 191 -6.80 11.53 11.23
N GLU A 192 -6.27 12.52 11.95
CA GLU A 192 -4.98 13.14 11.62
C GLU A 192 -3.82 12.15 11.65
N ASP A 193 -3.78 11.27 12.65
CA ASP A 193 -2.74 10.26 12.80
C ASP A 193 -2.89 9.14 11.75
N ALA A 194 -4.14 8.81 11.40
CA ALA A 194 -4.42 7.85 10.33
C ALA A 194 -4.03 8.39 8.94
N ILE A 195 -4.24 9.68 8.68
CA ILE A 195 -3.74 10.29 7.45
C ILE A 195 -2.21 10.29 7.45
N THR A 196 -1.58 10.74 8.53
CA THR A 196 -0.12 10.77 8.65
C THR A 196 0.50 9.39 8.39
N LEU A 197 -0.08 8.32 8.97
CA LEU A 197 0.37 6.94 8.73
C LEU A 197 0.18 6.50 7.27
N GLN A 198 -0.89 6.92 6.61
CA GLN A 198 -1.09 6.63 5.19
C GLN A 198 -0.07 7.36 4.30
N GLU A 199 0.27 8.60 4.62
CA GLU A 199 1.24 9.43 3.88
C GLU A 199 2.66 8.87 3.98
N GLN A 200 3.11 8.64 5.22
CA GLN A 200 4.49 8.27 5.52
C GLN A 200 4.74 6.76 5.32
N GLY A 201 3.75 5.91 5.62
CA GLY A 201 3.95 4.47 5.66
C GLY A 201 4.85 4.01 6.80
N MET A 202 5.42 2.81 6.70
CA MET A 202 6.39 2.28 7.67
C MET A 202 7.38 1.30 7.02
N GLY A 203 8.65 1.40 7.38
CA GLY A 203 9.71 0.57 6.79
C GLY A 203 10.07 0.99 5.36
N ASN A 204 10.81 0.12 4.66
CA ASN A 204 11.34 0.43 3.32
C ASN A 204 10.48 -0.18 2.20
N HIS A 205 10.97 -0.04 0.97
CA HIS A 205 10.43 -0.72 -0.22
C HIS A 205 8.97 -0.35 -0.56
N ARG A 206 8.61 0.93 -0.35
CA ARG A 206 7.28 1.46 -0.68
C ARG A 206 6.92 1.36 -2.16
N SER A 207 7.89 1.52 -3.06
CA SER A 207 7.72 1.30 -4.50
C SER A 207 7.42 -0.17 -4.86
N LEU A 208 7.75 -1.12 -3.97
CA LEU A 208 7.38 -2.54 -4.07
C LEU A 208 6.10 -2.89 -3.27
N GLY A 209 5.44 -1.87 -2.71
CA GLY A 209 4.21 -2.00 -1.94
C GLY A 209 4.37 -2.44 -0.49
N CYS A 210 5.59 -2.38 0.04
CA CYS A 210 5.83 -2.52 1.47
C CYS A 210 5.52 -1.22 2.22
N GLY A 211 5.12 -1.30 3.48
CA GLY A 211 4.85 -0.14 4.32
C GLY A 211 3.63 0.68 3.94
N ILE A 212 2.81 0.22 2.99
CA ILE A 212 1.62 0.94 2.54
C ILE A 212 0.44 0.57 3.43
N PHE A 213 -0.16 1.56 4.07
CA PHE A 213 -1.36 1.39 4.90
C PHE A 213 -2.62 1.72 4.11
N LEU A 214 -3.56 0.78 4.12
CA LEU A 214 -4.87 0.89 3.49
C LEU A 214 -5.97 0.80 4.55
N PRO A 215 -7.13 1.46 4.35
CA PRO A 215 -8.28 1.25 5.20
C PRO A 215 -8.66 -0.21 5.28
N GLN A 216 -8.63 -0.77 6.49
CA GLN A 216 -9.22 -2.07 6.73
C GLN A 216 -10.73 -1.89 6.65
N LYS A 217 -11.37 -2.53 5.66
CA LYS A 217 -12.83 -2.60 5.66
C LYS A 217 -13.24 -3.42 6.88
N SER A 218 -13.94 -2.78 7.81
CA SER A 218 -14.68 -3.49 8.85
C SER A 218 -15.60 -4.49 8.14
N PHE A 219 -15.46 -5.77 8.47
CA PHE A 219 -16.41 -6.81 8.05
C PHE A 219 -17.77 -6.57 8.70
#